data_AF-A0A6G4D4Y7-F1
#
_entry.id   AF-A0A6G4D4Y7-F1
#
_cell.length_a   1.000
_cell.length_b   1.000
_cell.length_c   1.000
_cell.angle_alpha   90.00
_cell.angle_beta   90.00
_cell.angle_gamma   90.00
#
_symmetry.space_group_name_H-M   'P 1'
#
loop_
_entity.id
_entity.type
_entity.pdbx_description
1 polymer ?
#
loop_
_entity_poly.entity_id
_entity_poly.type
_entity_poly.pdbx_seq_one_letter_code
_entity_poly.pdbx_strand_id
1 'polypeptide(L)'
;MSKRRAKGKNHIRPSVIGLLGILILYVCMVLYFRNHFYFRTTINGIKASGKTVEEVNKTMESGVKNYALQLKGRDGAKERISAKDFNLKYNTNNEIKRLKDAQNPFNIFKGIFAKKEHEIPRTISYDEKLLTQHIDKMVFFNEGKITNPKNASLKYTGKDYEIVPEIMGNKVKKDTLYKEIKNAIIKDKKIINLEESGCYENPKYTSKSKEVIEAQKTMNKYLQSEITYDIRGNKEVVNASTISNWLKTDEKFNPYIDKEKVRAYMDNLAYTYNTIGKTRDFVTATGEHIKVSGGSYGWAIDRPKETENLVQAIKEGKAVNKKPSYAQTTPYTSGDDIGNTYVEIDLTKQHLWFFKNGNVVVDGSIVTGNVSANYATPEGVYKLDYKERNAVLRGEGYAAPVDYWMPFNGGIGMHDASWRKEFGGTIYQNGGSHGCVNCSHALAQTIFETIEPGTPVICHK
;
A
#
# COMPACT_ATOMS: atom_id res chain seq x y z
N MET A 1 115.85 69.59 1.26
CA MET A 1 114.86 70.64 0.96
C MET A 1 113.67 70.04 0.20
N SER A 2 112.45 70.39 0.63
CA SER A 2 111.17 70.39 -0.10
C SER A 2 110.52 69.09 -0.61
N LYS A 3 109.28 68.90 -0.13
CA LYS A 3 108.20 68.05 -0.62
C LYS A 3 107.95 68.17 -2.13
N ARG A 4 107.51 67.06 -2.75
CA ARG A 4 106.35 67.06 -3.68
C ARG A 4 105.59 65.73 -3.53
N ARG A 5 104.48 65.77 -2.78
CA ARG A 5 103.45 64.73 -2.75
C ARG A 5 102.73 64.76 -4.11
N ALA A 6 102.91 63.73 -4.93
CA ALA A 6 102.09 63.53 -6.11
C ALA A 6 100.68 63.09 -5.68
N LYS A 7 99.66 63.89 -5.99
CA LYS A 7 98.24 63.55 -5.86
C LYS A 7 97.91 62.50 -6.93
N GLY A 8 97.85 61.22 -6.55
CA GLY A 8 97.23 60.20 -7.38
C GLY A 8 95.72 60.46 -7.46
N LYS A 9 95.19 60.74 -8.65
CA LYS A 9 93.75 60.72 -8.90
C LYS A 9 93.30 59.26 -8.82
N ASN A 10 92.63 58.89 -7.74
CA ASN A 10 92.00 57.58 -7.60
C ASN A 10 90.83 57.49 -8.59
N HIS A 11 91.07 56.94 -9.78
CA HIS A 11 90.00 56.50 -10.67
C HIS A 11 89.34 55.27 -10.05
N ILE A 12 88.11 55.42 -9.57
CA ILE A 12 87.28 54.29 -9.13
C ILE A 12 87.06 53.40 -10.36
N ARG A 13 87.53 52.15 -10.31
CA ARG A 13 87.37 51.18 -11.40
C ARG A 13 85.86 50.96 -11.68
N PRO A 14 85.41 50.93 -12.95
CA PRO A 14 84.00 50.69 -13.31
C PRO A 14 83.40 49.43 -12.66
N SER A 15 84.23 48.41 -12.42
CA SER A 15 83.89 47.17 -11.73
C SER A 15 83.44 47.37 -10.27
N VAL A 16 84.01 48.36 -9.57
CA VAL A 16 83.65 48.70 -8.18
C VAL A 16 82.30 49.42 -8.14
N ILE A 17 82.01 50.28 -9.11
CA ILE A 17 80.72 50.96 -9.27
C ILE A 17 79.61 49.93 -9.58
N GLY A 18 79.89 48.95 -10.44
CA GLY A 18 78.97 47.85 -10.75
C GLY A 18 78.66 46.95 -9.56
N LEU A 19 79.68 46.56 -8.78
CA LEU A 19 79.51 45.78 -7.54
C LEU A 19 78.71 46.52 -6.48
N LEU A 20 78.95 47.84 -6.32
CA LEU A 20 78.16 48.68 -5.42
C LEU A 20 76.69 48.74 -5.86
N GLY A 21 76.46 48.87 -7.18
CA GLY A 21 75.11 48.89 -7.75
C GLY A 21 74.35 47.58 -7.52
N ILE A 22 75.00 46.42 -7.69
CA ILE A 22 74.41 45.10 -7.42
C ILE A 22 74.12 44.93 -5.92
N LEU A 23 75.02 45.37 -5.05
CA LEU A 23 74.83 45.32 -3.61
C LEU A 23 73.66 46.22 -3.17
N ILE A 24 73.57 47.44 -3.70
CA ILE A 24 72.45 48.36 -3.46
C ILE A 24 71.15 47.72 -3.94
N LEU A 25 71.12 47.15 -5.15
CA LEU A 25 69.95 46.48 -5.69
C LEU A 25 69.53 45.29 -4.83
N TYR A 26 70.48 44.46 -4.37
CA TYR A 26 70.23 43.35 -3.47
C TYR A 26 69.64 43.85 -2.14
N VAL A 27 70.23 44.88 -1.51
CA VAL A 27 69.72 45.48 -0.27
C VAL A 27 68.32 46.04 -0.49
N CYS A 28 68.06 46.74 -1.59
CA CYS A 28 66.72 47.24 -1.95
C CYS A 28 65.72 46.09 -2.08
N MET A 29 66.09 44.98 -2.74
CA MET A 29 65.22 43.82 -2.88
C MET A 29 64.98 43.13 -1.52
N VAL A 30 66.00 42.94 -0.69
CA VAL A 30 65.86 42.40 0.67
C VAL A 30 64.92 43.27 1.51
N LEU A 31 65.09 44.60 1.48
CA LEU A 31 64.24 45.53 2.21
C LEU A 31 62.80 45.53 1.69
N TYR A 32 62.60 45.45 0.37
CA TYR A 32 61.27 45.37 -0.24
C TYR A 32 60.54 44.07 0.18
N PHE A 33 61.16 42.91 -0.04
CA PHE A 33 60.57 41.61 0.25
C PHE A 33 60.59 41.23 1.73
N ARG A 34 61.18 42.06 2.60
CA ARG A 34 60.94 41.99 4.04
C ARG A 34 59.45 42.16 4.34
N ASN A 35 58.79 43.10 3.65
CA ASN A 35 57.39 43.45 3.90
C ASN A 35 56.43 42.97 2.80
N HIS A 36 56.93 42.67 1.60
CA HIS A 36 56.10 42.23 0.47
C HIS A 36 56.31 40.74 0.15
N PHE A 37 55.25 40.03 -0.21
CA PHE A 37 55.35 38.64 -0.66
C PHE A 37 56.16 38.51 -1.96
N TYR A 38 56.93 37.43 -2.08
CA TYR A 38 57.63 37.08 -3.33
C TYR A 38 56.70 37.01 -4.55
N PHE A 39 57.27 37.25 -5.72
CA PHE A 39 56.54 37.11 -6.98
C PHE A 39 56.03 35.69 -7.18
N ARG A 40 54.94 35.57 -7.94
CA ARG A 40 54.22 34.30 -8.21
C ARG A 40 53.71 33.59 -6.95
N THR A 41 53.53 34.32 -5.85
CA THR A 41 52.78 33.84 -4.68
C THR A 41 51.28 34.08 -4.87
N THR A 42 50.50 33.03 -4.63
CA THR A 42 49.03 33.06 -4.62
C THR A 42 48.53 32.43 -3.32
N ILE A 43 47.56 33.07 -2.66
CA ILE A 43 46.95 32.58 -1.41
C ILE A 43 45.44 32.51 -1.62
N ASN A 44 44.80 31.35 -1.49
CA ASN A 44 43.36 31.12 -1.77
C ASN A 44 42.90 31.72 -3.11
N GLY A 45 43.71 31.58 -4.17
CA GLY A 45 43.44 32.15 -5.49
C GLY A 45 43.73 33.65 -5.64
N ILE A 46 44.04 34.37 -4.56
CA ILE A 46 44.41 35.79 -4.59
C ILE A 46 45.89 35.94 -4.94
N LYS A 47 46.20 36.71 -5.99
CA LYS A 47 47.57 37.12 -6.34
C LYS A 47 48.15 37.98 -5.21
N ALA A 48 49.00 37.37 -4.39
CA ALA A 48 49.70 38.01 -3.27
C ALA A 48 51.04 38.63 -3.68
N SER A 49 51.51 38.33 -4.90
CA SER A 49 52.79 38.79 -5.45
C SER A 49 53.01 40.29 -5.25
N GLY A 50 54.11 40.64 -4.58
CA GLY A 50 54.50 42.02 -4.35
C GLY A 50 53.59 42.80 -3.39
N LYS A 51 52.61 42.16 -2.74
CA LYS A 51 51.71 42.77 -1.76
C LYS A 51 52.21 42.59 -0.33
N THR A 52 51.85 43.49 0.58
CA THR A 52 52.04 43.29 2.03
C THR A 52 50.96 42.36 2.63
N VAL A 53 51.16 41.92 3.87
CA VAL A 53 50.16 41.15 4.62
C VAL A 53 48.83 41.93 4.73
N GLU A 54 48.89 43.23 5.01
CA GLU A 54 47.73 44.12 5.10
C GLU A 54 46.97 44.21 3.77
N GLU A 55 47.68 44.32 2.64
CA GLU A 55 47.07 44.40 1.32
C GLU A 55 46.40 43.08 0.90
N VAL A 56 47.01 41.94 1.24
CA VAL A 56 46.40 40.61 1.02
C VAL A 56 45.15 40.47 1.88
N ASN A 57 45.21 40.85 3.17
CA ASN A 57 44.05 40.85 4.07
C ASN A 57 42.92 41.75 3.56
N LYS A 58 43.23 42.95 3.09
CA LYS A 58 42.24 43.87 2.49
C LYS A 58 41.61 43.28 1.22
N THR A 59 42.38 42.55 0.42
CA THR A 59 41.86 41.85 -0.77
C THR A 59 40.94 40.69 -0.37
N MET A 60 41.31 39.89 0.64
CA MET A 60 40.46 38.83 1.22
C MET A 60 39.15 39.40 1.76
N GLU A 61 39.24 40.47 2.56
CA GLU A 61 38.08 41.16 3.12
C GLU A 61 37.15 41.68 2.02
N SER A 62 37.70 42.27 0.96
CA SER A 62 36.92 42.72 -0.20
C SER A 62 36.24 41.55 -0.92
N GLY A 63 36.93 40.42 -1.07
CA GLY A 63 36.36 39.20 -1.63
C GLY A 63 35.20 38.65 -0.81
N VAL A 64 35.32 38.68 0.52
CA VAL A 64 34.26 38.28 1.46
C VAL A 64 33.09 39.26 1.40
N LYS A 65 33.32 40.58 1.40
CA LYS A 65 32.27 41.61 1.28
C LYS A 65 31.48 41.53 -0.03
N ASN A 66 32.14 41.11 -1.11
CA ASN A 66 31.52 40.95 -2.43
C ASN A 66 31.04 39.52 -2.69
N TYR A 67 31.09 38.64 -1.68
CA TYR A 67 30.59 37.28 -1.82
C TYR A 67 29.10 37.30 -2.14
N ALA A 68 28.73 36.49 -3.12
CA ALA A 68 27.35 36.16 -3.40
C ALA A 68 27.25 34.73 -3.91
N LEU A 69 26.15 34.10 -3.53
CA LEU A 69 25.82 32.72 -3.84
C LEU A 69 24.49 32.71 -4.59
N GLN A 70 24.50 32.09 -5.76
CA GLN A 70 23.31 31.86 -6.56
C GLN A 70 22.77 30.46 -6.31
N LEU A 71 21.48 30.36 -6.02
CA LEU A 71 20.78 29.10 -5.85
C LEU A 71 19.92 28.87 -7.09
N LYS A 72 20.05 27.68 -7.68
CA LYS A 72 19.23 27.24 -8.82
C LYS A 72 18.35 26.09 -8.37
N GLY A 73 17.04 26.29 -8.43
CA GLY A 73 16.04 25.27 -8.14
C GLY A 73 15.32 24.76 -9.40
N ARG A 74 14.39 23.82 -9.18
CA ARG A 74 13.42 23.34 -10.18
C ARG A 74 12.54 24.49 -10.69
N ASP A 75 11.87 24.24 -11.81
CA ASP A 75 10.89 25.17 -12.41
C ASP A 75 11.45 26.56 -12.74
N GLY A 76 12.77 26.64 -12.95
CA GLY A 76 13.47 27.90 -13.21
C GLY A 76 13.63 28.81 -11.98
N ALA A 77 13.24 28.36 -10.79
CA ALA A 77 13.37 29.13 -9.55
C ALA A 77 14.85 29.46 -9.27
N LYS A 78 15.12 30.72 -8.95
CA LYS A 78 16.46 31.22 -8.66
C LYS A 78 16.41 32.14 -7.46
N GLU A 79 17.40 31.99 -6.58
CA GLU A 79 17.61 32.87 -5.43
C GLU A 79 19.05 33.32 -5.37
N ARG A 80 19.29 34.43 -4.68
CA ARG A 80 20.63 34.96 -4.47
C ARG A 80 20.77 35.44 -3.04
N ILE A 81 21.79 34.94 -2.37
CA ILE A 81 22.21 35.43 -1.06
C ILE A 81 23.57 36.11 -1.19
N SER A 82 23.70 37.32 -0.64
CA SER A 82 24.91 38.12 -0.64
C SER A 82 25.49 38.22 0.78
N ALA A 83 26.78 38.54 0.88
CA ALA A 83 27.47 38.75 2.15
C ALA A 83 26.75 39.72 3.10
N LYS A 84 26.04 40.71 2.55
CA LYS A 84 25.31 41.73 3.30
C LYS A 84 24.08 41.18 4.00
N ASP A 85 23.43 40.16 3.43
CA ASP A 85 22.17 39.61 3.93
C ASP A 85 22.32 38.91 5.30
N PHE A 86 23.54 38.49 5.64
CA PHE A 86 23.85 37.76 6.87
C PHE A 86 25.12 38.28 7.57
N ASN A 87 25.50 39.53 7.30
CA ASN A 87 26.65 40.21 7.92
C ASN A 87 27.96 39.40 7.87
N LEU A 88 28.28 38.81 6.72
CA LEU A 88 29.50 38.05 6.53
C LEU A 88 30.74 38.97 6.61
N LYS A 89 31.68 38.60 7.47
CA LYS A 89 32.91 39.34 7.75
C LYS A 89 34.12 38.43 7.60
N TYR A 90 35.21 39.02 7.12
CA TYR A 90 36.53 38.42 7.17
C TYR A 90 37.18 38.75 8.52
N ASN A 91 37.64 37.73 9.23
CA ASN A 91 38.37 37.90 10.47
C ASN A 91 39.85 37.71 10.16
N THR A 92 40.63 38.78 10.28
CA THR A 92 42.08 38.68 10.10
C THR A 92 42.67 37.72 11.14
N ASN A 93 43.51 36.80 10.68
CA ASN A 93 44.25 35.88 11.53
C ASN A 93 45.76 35.99 11.26
N ASN A 94 46.58 35.22 12.00
CA ASN A 94 48.03 35.24 11.85
C ASN A 94 48.55 34.32 10.73
N GLU A 95 47.70 33.63 9.96
CA GLU A 95 48.15 32.64 8.97
C GLU A 95 48.87 33.30 7.78
N ILE A 96 48.31 34.38 7.24
CA ILE A 96 48.96 35.14 6.15
C ILE A 96 50.28 35.74 6.64
N LYS A 97 50.33 36.21 7.89
CA LYS A 97 51.55 36.70 8.52
C LYS A 97 52.60 35.59 8.66
N ARG A 98 52.23 34.40 9.12
CA ARG A 98 53.12 33.23 9.21
C ARG A 98 53.66 32.82 7.83
N LEU A 99 52.83 32.84 6.79
CA LEU A 99 53.28 32.58 5.42
C LEU A 99 54.31 33.61 4.94
N LYS A 100 54.14 34.88 5.33
CA LYS A 100 55.10 35.95 5.02
C LYS A 100 56.40 35.79 5.79
N ASP A 101 56.33 35.51 7.09
CA ASP A 101 57.47 35.37 7.99
C ASP A 101 58.33 34.15 7.62
N ALA A 102 57.72 33.11 7.04
CA ALA A 102 58.44 31.95 6.49
C ALA A 102 59.28 32.27 5.24
N GLN A 103 59.06 33.43 4.58
CA GLN A 103 59.90 33.87 3.46
C GLN A 103 61.18 34.51 4.02
N ASN A 104 62.35 33.91 3.77
CA ASN A 104 63.63 34.46 4.21
C ASN A 104 64.16 35.49 3.18
N PRO A 105 64.03 36.82 3.42
CA PRO A 105 64.40 37.84 2.45
C PRO A 105 65.90 37.85 2.11
N PHE A 106 66.76 37.32 2.98
CA PHE A 106 68.21 37.20 2.74
C PHE A 106 68.59 36.06 1.77
N ASN A 107 67.64 35.21 1.38
CA ASN A 107 67.85 34.11 0.43
C ASN A 107 67.05 34.32 -0.87
N ILE A 108 67.01 35.56 -1.35
CA ILE A 108 66.11 36.02 -2.42
C ILE A 108 66.29 35.25 -3.74
N PHE A 109 67.52 34.85 -4.05
CA PHE A 109 67.88 34.17 -5.30
C PHE A 109 67.35 32.74 -5.40
N LYS A 110 67.02 32.07 -4.27
CA LYS A 110 66.49 30.70 -4.28
C LYS A 110 64.97 30.61 -4.47
N GLY A 111 64.21 31.70 -4.37
CA GLY A 111 62.75 31.59 -4.23
C GLY A 111 61.87 32.74 -4.69
N ILE A 112 62.42 33.87 -5.13
CA ILE A 112 61.64 35.05 -5.49
C ILE A 112 60.74 34.87 -6.73
N PHE A 113 61.13 34.02 -7.69
CA PHE A 113 60.36 33.72 -8.91
C PHE A 113 59.75 32.31 -8.92
N ALA A 114 59.89 31.57 -7.82
CA ALA A 114 59.26 30.25 -7.70
C ALA A 114 57.75 30.41 -7.56
N LYS A 115 56.98 29.62 -8.32
CA LYS A 115 55.53 29.57 -8.18
C LYS A 115 55.18 28.99 -6.80
N LYS A 116 54.40 29.72 -6.01
CA LYS A 116 53.92 29.26 -4.70
C LYS A 116 52.41 29.45 -4.60
N GLU A 117 51.70 28.34 -4.41
CA GLU A 117 50.27 28.32 -4.18
C GLU A 117 50.03 27.85 -2.74
N HIS A 118 49.32 28.66 -1.98
CA HIS A 118 48.96 28.37 -0.61
C HIS A 118 47.44 28.37 -0.48
N GLU A 119 46.92 27.34 0.16
CA GLU A 119 45.55 27.31 0.66
C GLU A 119 45.57 27.40 2.17
N ILE A 120 44.82 28.37 2.71
CA ILE A 120 44.66 28.57 4.14
C ILE A 120 43.16 28.62 4.48
N PRO A 121 42.73 28.09 5.63
CA PRO A 121 41.35 28.21 6.07
C PRO A 121 40.90 29.68 6.11
N ARG A 122 39.77 30.00 5.46
CA ARG A 122 39.19 31.33 5.58
C ARG A 122 38.61 31.49 6.97
N THR A 123 39.13 32.45 7.74
CA THR A 123 38.53 32.81 9.03
C THR A 123 37.42 33.82 8.76
N ILE A 124 36.17 33.36 8.81
CA ILE A 124 34.97 34.17 8.57
C ILE A 124 34.08 34.17 9.82
N SER A 125 33.29 35.21 9.98
CA SER A 125 32.17 35.26 10.92
C SER A 125 30.93 35.79 10.22
N TYR A 126 29.74 35.38 10.67
CA TYR A 126 28.48 35.87 10.14
C TYR A 126 27.37 35.72 11.19
N ASP A 127 26.24 36.39 10.95
CA ASP A 127 25.06 36.31 11.81
C ASP A 127 24.17 35.13 11.39
N GLU A 128 24.18 34.07 12.20
CA GLU A 128 23.39 32.86 11.99
C GLU A 128 21.87 33.13 11.96
N LYS A 129 21.38 34.10 12.73
CA LYS A 129 19.95 34.45 12.76
C LYS A 129 19.54 35.14 11.47
N LEU A 130 20.34 36.10 11.00
CA LEU A 130 20.07 36.78 9.73
C LEU A 130 20.15 35.82 8.54
N LEU A 131 21.13 34.91 8.54
CA LEU A 131 21.24 33.85 7.53
C LEU A 131 19.96 32.99 7.48
N THR A 132 19.52 32.51 8.64
CA THR A 132 18.30 31.68 8.74
C THR A 132 17.06 32.45 8.28
N GLN A 133 16.88 33.69 8.76
CA GLN A 133 15.74 34.53 8.37
C GLN A 133 15.71 34.84 6.87
N HIS A 134 16.87 34.99 6.22
CA HIS A 134 16.94 35.20 4.79
C HIS A 134 16.58 33.92 4.02
N ILE A 135 17.11 32.77 4.45
CA ILE A 135 16.79 31.47 3.84
C ILE A 135 15.29 31.16 3.95
N ASP A 136 14.68 31.43 5.10
CA ASP A 136 13.26 31.17 5.36
C ASP A 136 12.30 31.97 4.46
N LYS A 137 12.78 33.10 3.93
CA LYS A 137 12.01 33.99 3.03
C LYS A 137 12.23 33.68 1.55
N MET A 138 13.10 32.73 1.22
CA MET A 138 13.36 32.34 -0.17
C MET A 138 12.10 31.78 -0.83
N VAL A 139 12.00 31.96 -2.15
CA VAL A 139 10.91 31.45 -2.99
C VAL A 139 10.66 29.95 -2.82
N PHE A 140 11.69 29.19 -2.43
CA PHE A 140 11.62 27.76 -2.17
C PHE A 140 10.69 27.36 -1.01
N PHE A 141 10.37 28.30 -0.12
CA PHE A 141 9.50 28.09 1.05
C PHE A 141 8.18 28.86 0.96
N ASN A 142 7.87 29.45 -0.20
CA ASN A 142 6.58 30.07 -0.43
C ASN A 142 5.50 29.01 -0.64
N GLU A 143 4.64 28.77 0.36
CA GLU A 143 3.61 27.73 0.35
C GLU A 143 2.74 27.73 -0.91
N GLY A 144 2.39 28.90 -1.46
CA GLY A 144 1.58 29.02 -2.67
C GLY A 144 2.29 28.57 -3.96
N LYS A 145 3.59 28.28 -3.91
CA LYS A 145 4.41 27.82 -5.05
C LYS A 145 4.98 26.42 -4.84
N ILE A 146 4.71 25.79 -3.70
CA ILE A 146 5.21 24.46 -3.37
C ILE A 146 4.31 23.40 -3.99
N THR A 147 4.91 22.55 -4.82
CA THR A 147 4.32 21.30 -5.30
C THR A 147 4.95 20.14 -4.54
N ASN A 148 4.13 19.39 -3.80
CA ASN A 148 4.59 18.18 -3.09
C ASN A 148 4.96 17.07 -4.09
N PRO A 149 6.02 16.30 -3.83
CA PRO A 149 6.31 15.11 -4.62
C PRO A 149 5.17 14.10 -4.50
N LYS A 150 4.85 13.42 -5.60
CA LYS A 150 3.89 12.31 -5.61
C LYS A 150 4.52 11.15 -6.38
N ASN A 151 4.42 9.95 -5.81
CA ASN A 151 4.86 8.74 -6.52
C ASN A 151 4.12 8.59 -7.85
N ALA A 152 4.72 7.84 -8.76
CA ALA A 152 3.99 7.30 -9.91
C ALA A 152 2.74 6.53 -9.42
N SER A 153 1.80 6.27 -10.31
CA SER A 153 0.60 5.49 -9.97
C SER A 153 0.15 4.62 -11.14
N LEU A 154 -0.77 3.70 -10.89
CA LEU A 154 -1.34 2.82 -11.92
C LEU A 154 -2.81 3.19 -12.13
N LYS A 155 -3.19 3.44 -13.38
CA LYS A 155 -4.57 3.80 -13.75
C LYS A 155 -5.12 2.79 -14.75
N TYR A 156 -6.30 2.26 -14.46
CA TYR A 156 -7.04 1.42 -15.41
C TYR A 156 -7.63 2.26 -16.54
N THR A 157 -7.37 1.87 -17.79
CA THR A 157 -7.78 2.58 -19.01
C THR A 157 -9.08 2.03 -19.61
N GLY A 158 -9.66 0.99 -19.01
CA GLY A 158 -10.74 0.21 -19.60
C GLY A 158 -10.26 -1.06 -20.30
N LYS A 159 -8.95 -1.18 -20.57
CA LYS A 159 -8.32 -2.36 -21.15
C LYS A 159 -7.21 -2.92 -20.26
N ASP A 160 -6.34 -2.05 -19.79
CA ASP A 160 -5.15 -2.39 -19.00
C ASP A 160 -4.84 -1.29 -17.97
N TYR A 161 -3.88 -1.56 -17.09
CA TYR A 161 -3.28 -0.55 -16.23
C TYR A 161 -2.10 0.09 -16.95
N GLU A 162 -2.11 1.42 -16.99
CA GLU A 162 -1.01 2.26 -17.45
C GLU A 162 -0.30 2.94 -16.28
N ILE A 163 1.01 3.15 -16.43
CA ILE A 163 1.82 3.90 -15.47
C ILE A 163 1.60 5.40 -15.70
N VAL A 164 1.05 6.07 -14.70
CA VAL A 164 1.01 7.52 -14.63
C VAL A 164 2.30 8.00 -13.96
N PRO A 165 3.13 8.82 -14.64
CA PRO A 165 4.40 9.29 -14.10
C PRO A 165 4.26 10.02 -12.77
N GLU A 166 5.33 9.94 -12.00
CA GLU A 166 5.52 10.66 -10.75
C GLU A 166 5.52 12.18 -10.94
N ILE A 167 5.15 12.89 -9.89
CA ILE A 167 5.40 14.33 -9.78
C ILE A 167 6.63 14.49 -8.91
N MET A 168 7.73 14.97 -9.49
CA MET A 168 8.97 15.20 -8.73
C MET A 168 8.78 16.24 -7.62
N GLY A 169 7.86 17.20 -7.82
CA GLY A 169 7.62 18.29 -6.88
C GLY A 169 8.80 19.26 -6.79
N ASN A 170 8.69 20.25 -5.91
CA ASN A 170 9.75 21.24 -5.66
C ASN A 170 9.90 21.57 -4.16
N LYS A 171 9.38 20.70 -3.29
CA LYS A 171 9.50 20.86 -1.84
C LYS A 171 10.94 20.65 -1.38
N VAL A 172 11.53 21.69 -0.80
CA VAL A 172 12.92 21.69 -0.33
C VAL A 172 13.02 21.21 1.12
N LYS A 173 13.98 20.32 1.38
CA LYS A 173 14.41 19.91 2.71
C LYS A 173 15.21 21.05 3.35
N LYS A 174 14.55 21.83 4.20
CA LYS A 174 15.09 23.04 4.83
C LYS A 174 16.48 22.85 5.44
N ASP A 175 16.66 21.81 6.26
CA ASP A 175 17.94 21.55 6.94
C ASP A 175 19.07 21.18 5.97
N THR A 176 18.75 20.45 4.90
CA THR A 176 19.72 20.10 3.86
C THR A 176 20.16 21.34 3.11
N LEU A 177 19.22 22.20 2.73
CA LEU A 177 19.54 23.47 2.07
C LEU A 177 20.41 24.36 2.97
N TYR A 178 20.05 24.48 4.25
CA TYR A 178 20.81 25.28 5.22
C TYR A 178 22.27 24.83 5.31
N LYS A 179 22.48 23.51 5.43
CA LYS A 179 23.81 22.89 5.46
C LYS A 179 24.60 23.16 4.18
N GLU A 180 23.97 23.03 3.02
CA GLU A 180 24.60 23.26 1.73
C GLU A 180 25.00 24.74 1.54
N ILE A 181 24.17 25.68 1.96
CA ILE A 181 24.48 27.11 1.94
C ILE A 181 25.68 27.42 2.84
N LYS A 182 25.71 26.92 4.07
CA LYS A 182 26.87 27.09 4.98
C LYS A 182 28.15 26.54 4.37
N ASN A 183 28.09 25.33 3.82
CA ASN A 183 29.22 24.70 3.15
C ASN A 183 29.71 25.53 1.96
N ALA A 184 28.79 26.10 1.18
CA ALA A 184 29.12 26.96 0.05
C ALA A 184 29.80 28.27 0.49
N ILE A 185 29.34 28.89 1.58
CA ILE A 185 29.94 30.10 2.16
C ILE A 185 31.38 29.81 2.61
N ILE A 186 31.61 28.73 3.35
CA ILE A 186 32.94 28.34 3.85
C ILE A 186 33.90 28.04 2.70
N LYS A 187 33.41 27.36 1.65
CA LYS A 187 34.21 26.93 0.49
C LYS A 187 34.26 27.97 -0.66
N ASP A 188 33.72 29.17 -0.46
CA ASP A 188 33.60 30.22 -1.48
C ASP A 188 32.89 29.81 -2.79
N LYS A 189 32.01 28.80 -2.73
CA LYS A 189 31.22 28.40 -3.91
C LYS A 189 30.30 29.55 -4.31
N LYS A 190 30.13 29.77 -5.61
CA LYS A 190 29.28 30.84 -6.16
C LYS A 190 27.90 30.36 -6.61
N ILE A 191 27.72 29.04 -6.79
CA ILE A 191 26.47 28.44 -7.26
C ILE A 191 26.19 27.16 -6.47
N ILE A 192 24.94 26.98 -6.04
CA ILE A 192 24.36 25.69 -5.64
C ILE A 192 23.26 25.34 -6.63
N ASN A 193 23.30 24.12 -7.17
CA ASN A 193 22.16 23.51 -7.84
C ASN A 193 21.44 22.62 -6.82
N LEU A 194 20.20 22.97 -6.46
CA LEU A 194 19.45 22.26 -5.42
C LEU A 194 19.15 20.81 -5.80
N GLU A 195 19.03 20.51 -7.09
CA GLU A 195 18.85 19.14 -7.58
C GLU A 195 20.11 18.29 -7.30
N GLU A 196 21.26 18.77 -7.79
CA GLU A 196 22.55 18.07 -7.64
C GLU A 196 22.97 17.94 -6.18
N SER A 197 22.63 18.92 -5.35
CA SER A 197 22.86 18.90 -3.90
C SER A 197 21.84 18.05 -3.12
N GLY A 198 20.85 17.44 -3.80
CA GLY A 198 19.85 16.59 -3.16
C GLY A 198 18.97 17.33 -2.16
N CYS A 199 18.70 18.62 -2.40
CA CYS A 199 17.94 19.48 -1.48
C CYS A 199 16.42 19.22 -1.53
N TYR A 200 15.91 18.43 -2.47
CA TYR A 200 14.47 18.16 -2.62
C TYR A 200 14.01 16.92 -1.86
N GLU A 201 12.75 16.94 -1.41
CA GLU A 201 11.97 15.73 -1.18
C GLU A 201 11.55 15.18 -2.55
N ASN A 202 11.91 13.94 -2.84
CA ASN A 202 11.61 13.28 -4.11
C ASN A 202 10.58 12.16 -3.90
N PRO A 203 9.78 11.82 -4.92
CA PRO A 203 8.94 10.64 -4.88
C PRO A 203 9.82 9.41 -4.65
N LYS A 204 9.32 8.51 -3.81
CA LYS A 204 9.99 7.24 -3.51
C LYS A 204 9.93 6.29 -4.70
N TYR A 205 8.82 6.30 -5.43
CA TYR A 205 8.60 5.47 -6.61
C TYR A 205 8.32 6.33 -7.83
N THR A 206 9.05 6.03 -8.90
CA THR A 206 8.95 6.67 -10.20
C THR A 206 8.37 5.69 -11.21
N SER A 207 7.97 6.19 -12.36
CA SER A 207 7.59 5.40 -13.54
C SER A 207 8.66 4.42 -14.01
N LYS A 208 9.92 4.65 -13.63
CA LYS A 208 11.06 3.78 -13.92
C LYS A 208 11.39 2.82 -12.77
N SER A 209 10.72 2.94 -11.62
CA SER A 209 10.94 2.05 -10.48
C SER A 209 10.49 0.64 -10.83
N LYS A 210 11.33 -0.35 -10.52
CA LYS A 210 11.06 -1.76 -10.79
C LYS A 210 9.73 -2.20 -10.16
N GLU A 211 9.44 -1.71 -8.96
CA GLU A 211 8.22 -2.02 -8.22
C GLU A 211 6.96 -1.58 -8.99
N VAL A 212 6.97 -0.39 -9.60
CA VAL A 212 5.84 0.14 -10.37
C VAL A 212 5.63 -0.66 -11.65
N ILE A 213 6.72 -1.01 -12.34
CA ILE A 213 6.69 -1.78 -13.59
C ILE A 213 6.20 -3.23 -13.32
N GLU A 214 6.71 -3.89 -12.29
CA GLU A 214 6.27 -5.25 -11.92
C GLU A 214 4.83 -5.27 -11.40
N ALA A 215 4.41 -4.22 -10.69
CA ALA A 215 3.02 -4.06 -10.25
C ALA A 215 2.08 -3.96 -11.44
N GLN A 216 2.39 -3.10 -12.41
CA GLN A 216 1.63 -2.97 -13.65
C GLN A 216 1.50 -4.30 -14.38
N LYS A 217 2.63 -5.00 -14.59
CA LYS A 217 2.67 -6.30 -15.28
C LYS A 217 1.81 -7.34 -14.56
N THR A 218 1.89 -7.39 -13.24
CA THR A 218 1.12 -8.33 -12.41
C THR A 218 -0.38 -8.03 -12.46
N MET A 219 -0.78 -6.76 -12.32
CA MET A 219 -2.18 -6.36 -12.43
C MET A 219 -2.74 -6.63 -13.83
N ASN A 220 -1.96 -6.37 -14.88
CA ASN A 220 -2.35 -6.67 -16.26
C ASN A 220 -2.46 -8.16 -16.54
N LYS A 221 -1.63 -9.00 -15.90
CA LYS A 221 -1.80 -10.46 -15.91
C LYS A 221 -3.13 -10.86 -15.29
N TYR A 222 -3.50 -10.29 -14.14
CA TYR A 222 -4.77 -10.59 -13.48
C TYR A 222 -5.98 -10.19 -14.34
N LEU A 223 -5.88 -9.11 -15.12
CA LEU A 223 -6.92 -8.70 -16.07
C LEU A 223 -7.08 -9.66 -17.26
N GLN A 224 -6.12 -10.56 -17.52
CA GLN A 224 -6.28 -11.61 -18.54
C GLN A 224 -7.20 -12.75 -18.07
N SER A 225 -7.58 -12.78 -16.79
CA SER A 225 -8.50 -13.79 -16.28
C SER A 225 -9.93 -13.55 -16.76
N GLU A 226 -10.57 -14.66 -17.15
CA GLU A 226 -11.99 -14.72 -17.49
C GLU A 226 -12.60 -15.96 -16.84
N ILE A 227 -13.30 -15.77 -15.73
CA ILE A 227 -13.91 -16.88 -14.98
C ILE A 227 -15.39 -16.92 -15.35
N THR A 228 -15.81 -17.97 -16.04
CA THR A 228 -17.22 -18.22 -16.33
C THR A 228 -17.74 -19.27 -15.37
N TYR A 229 -18.68 -18.87 -14.51
CA TYR A 229 -19.41 -19.75 -13.62
C TYR A 229 -20.59 -20.38 -14.34
N ASP A 230 -20.73 -21.70 -14.21
CA ASP A 230 -21.98 -22.43 -14.46
C ASP A 230 -22.67 -22.69 -13.11
N ILE A 231 -23.79 -21.99 -12.88
CA ILE A 231 -24.58 -22.06 -11.66
C ILE A 231 -25.96 -22.60 -12.03
N ARG A 232 -26.11 -23.93 -11.95
CA ARG A 232 -27.35 -24.64 -12.30
C ARG A 232 -27.85 -24.28 -13.71
N GLY A 233 -26.93 -24.19 -14.69
CA GLY A 233 -27.24 -23.85 -16.08
C GLY A 233 -27.19 -22.35 -16.40
N ASN A 234 -27.12 -21.48 -15.38
CA ASN A 234 -26.94 -20.04 -15.57
C ASN A 234 -25.45 -19.70 -15.70
N LYS A 235 -25.12 -18.75 -16.58
CA LYS A 235 -23.74 -18.29 -16.79
C LYS A 235 -23.50 -16.93 -16.15
N GLU A 236 -22.44 -16.85 -15.35
CA GLU A 236 -21.98 -15.61 -14.73
C GLU A 236 -20.49 -15.40 -15.04
N VAL A 237 -20.12 -14.22 -15.53
CA VAL A 237 -18.76 -13.97 -16.06
C VAL A 237 -18.04 -12.92 -15.22
N VAL A 238 -16.86 -13.29 -14.72
CA VAL A 238 -15.90 -12.39 -14.07
C VAL A 238 -14.76 -12.12 -15.03
N ASN A 239 -14.70 -10.90 -15.56
CA ASN A 239 -13.70 -10.48 -16.54
C ASN A 239 -12.91 -9.24 -16.07
N ALA A 240 -12.05 -8.70 -16.93
CA ALA A 240 -11.22 -7.52 -16.66
C ALA A 240 -12.00 -6.33 -16.04
N SER A 241 -13.21 -6.03 -16.52
CA SER A 241 -14.01 -4.91 -16.01
C SER A 241 -14.46 -5.11 -14.57
N THR A 242 -14.77 -6.34 -14.18
CA THR A 242 -15.11 -6.70 -12.80
C THR A 242 -13.83 -6.72 -11.95
N ILE A 243 -12.78 -7.37 -12.44
CA ILE A 243 -11.50 -7.57 -11.74
C ILE A 243 -10.81 -6.23 -11.46
N SER A 244 -10.83 -5.26 -12.37
CA SER A 244 -10.21 -3.94 -12.18
C SER A 244 -10.76 -3.19 -10.97
N ASN A 245 -12.00 -3.46 -10.57
CA ASN A 245 -12.59 -2.86 -9.37
C ASN A 245 -12.07 -3.46 -8.06
N TRP A 246 -11.40 -4.61 -8.13
CA TRP A 246 -10.84 -5.34 -6.99
C TRP A 246 -9.33 -5.16 -6.85
N LEU A 247 -8.63 -4.77 -7.91
CA LEU A 247 -7.17 -4.64 -7.88
C LEU A 247 -6.72 -3.31 -7.25
N LYS A 248 -5.75 -3.42 -6.34
CA LYS A 248 -5.10 -2.30 -5.66
C LYS A 248 -3.60 -2.60 -5.48
N THR A 249 -2.84 -1.57 -5.14
CA THR A 249 -1.46 -1.68 -4.67
C THR A 249 -1.35 -1.16 -3.25
N ASP A 250 -0.47 -1.74 -2.45
CA ASP A 250 -0.07 -1.16 -1.17
C ASP A 250 0.92 0.02 -1.36
N GLU A 251 1.39 0.62 -0.26
CA GLU A 251 2.36 1.73 -0.29
C GLU A 251 3.72 1.37 -0.90
N LYS A 252 4.01 0.06 -1.08
CA LYS A 252 5.24 -0.48 -1.65
C LYS A 252 5.04 -1.03 -3.06
N PHE A 253 3.89 -0.73 -3.69
CA PHE A 253 3.52 -1.24 -5.00
C PHE A 253 3.31 -2.76 -5.07
N ASN A 254 3.06 -3.45 -3.95
CA ASN A 254 2.65 -4.86 -4.01
C ASN A 254 1.18 -4.94 -4.46
N PRO A 255 0.87 -5.58 -5.60
CA PRO A 255 -0.51 -5.74 -6.05
C PRO A 255 -1.26 -6.74 -5.20
N TYR A 256 -2.50 -6.41 -4.85
CA TYR A 256 -3.41 -7.33 -4.16
C TYR A 256 -4.83 -7.21 -4.72
N ILE A 257 -5.61 -8.26 -4.49
CA ILE A 257 -7.03 -8.31 -4.80
C ILE A 257 -7.78 -8.02 -3.49
N ASP A 258 -8.65 -7.02 -3.51
CA ASP A 258 -9.51 -6.61 -2.40
C ASP A 258 -10.53 -7.72 -2.11
N LYS A 259 -10.19 -8.60 -1.16
CA LYS A 259 -10.97 -9.80 -0.83
C LYS A 259 -12.40 -9.49 -0.38
N GLU A 260 -12.63 -8.36 0.26
CA GLU A 260 -13.98 -7.98 0.70
C GLU A 260 -14.88 -7.68 -0.49
N LYS A 261 -14.35 -7.09 -1.57
CA LYS A 261 -15.12 -6.89 -2.81
C LYS A 261 -15.41 -8.20 -3.53
N VAL A 262 -14.46 -9.13 -3.53
CA VAL A 262 -14.68 -10.48 -4.09
C VAL A 262 -15.73 -11.24 -3.28
N ARG A 263 -15.67 -11.13 -1.95
CA ARG A 263 -16.66 -11.70 -1.04
C ARG A 263 -18.04 -11.13 -1.28
N ALA A 264 -18.17 -9.81 -1.43
CA ALA A 264 -19.45 -9.16 -1.74
C ALA A 264 -20.03 -9.65 -3.08
N TYR A 265 -19.19 -9.90 -4.09
CA TYR A 265 -19.62 -10.53 -5.34
C TYR A 265 -20.11 -11.97 -5.13
N MET A 266 -19.41 -12.78 -4.33
CA MET A 266 -19.86 -14.13 -3.94
C MET A 266 -21.16 -14.13 -3.13
N ASP A 267 -21.34 -13.15 -2.23
CA ASP A 267 -22.58 -12.96 -1.48
C ASP A 267 -23.75 -12.66 -2.43
N ASN A 268 -23.55 -11.85 -3.46
CA ASN A 268 -24.56 -11.55 -4.46
C ASN A 268 -24.93 -12.79 -5.31
N LEU A 269 -23.94 -13.58 -5.74
CA LEU A 269 -24.20 -14.85 -6.43
C LEU A 269 -24.99 -15.81 -5.52
N ALA A 270 -24.60 -15.94 -4.26
CA ALA A 270 -25.31 -16.77 -3.30
C ALA A 270 -26.75 -16.29 -3.08
N TYR A 271 -26.98 -14.98 -2.92
CA TYR A 271 -28.32 -14.41 -2.77
C TYR A 271 -29.22 -14.70 -3.99
N THR A 272 -28.63 -14.62 -5.18
CA THR A 272 -29.32 -14.83 -6.46
C THR A 272 -29.65 -16.30 -6.68
N TYR A 273 -28.69 -17.19 -6.45
CA TYR A 273 -28.76 -18.58 -6.92
C TYR A 273 -28.96 -19.64 -5.84
N ASN A 274 -28.75 -19.33 -4.56
CA ASN A 274 -29.05 -20.28 -3.50
C ASN A 274 -30.56 -20.53 -3.45
N THR A 275 -30.93 -21.78 -3.21
CA THR A 275 -32.34 -22.18 -3.07
C THR A 275 -32.74 -22.56 -1.66
N ILE A 276 -31.77 -22.69 -0.74
CA ILE A 276 -32.07 -22.78 0.69
C ILE A 276 -32.90 -21.55 1.12
N GLY A 277 -34.01 -21.82 1.80
CA GLY A 277 -34.93 -20.80 2.31
C GLY A 277 -35.78 -20.07 1.26
N LYS A 278 -35.58 -20.31 -0.05
CA LYS A 278 -36.39 -19.67 -1.11
C LYS A 278 -37.80 -20.26 -1.15
N THR A 279 -38.75 -19.42 -1.53
CA THR A 279 -40.11 -19.83 -1.85
C THR A 279 -40.14 -20.64 -3.15
N ARG A 280 -40.87 -21.75 -3.16
CA ARG A 280 -41.05 -22.63 -4.31
C ARG A 280 -42.53 -22.84 -4.59
N ASP A 281 -42.87 -22.97 -5.87
CA ASP A 281 -44.15 -23.54 -6.27
C ASP A 281 -44.09 -25.06 -6.07
N PHE A 282 -45.16 -25.62 -5.50
CA PHE A 282 -45.27 -27.05 -5.20
C PHE A 282 -46.68 -27.54 -5.52
N VAL A 283 -46.79 -28.73 -6.10
CA VAL A 283 -48.07 -29.40 -6.35
C VAL A 283 -48.23 -30.49 -5.30
N THR A 284 -49.27 -30.36 -4.46
CA THR A 284 -49.53 -31.29 -3.36
C THR A 284 -49.98 -32.66 -3.88
N ALA A 285 -49.94 -33.67 -3.01
CA ALA A 285 -50.48 -35.00 -3.26
C ALA A 285 -51.95 -34.98 -3.71
N THR A 286 -52.70 -33.95 -3.31
CA THR A 286 -54.10 -33.75 -3.69
C THR A 286 -54.29 -32.90 -4.97
N GLY A 287 -53.19 -32.49 -5.62
CA GLY A 287 -53.21 -31.73 -6.87
C GLY A 287 -53.35 -30.21 -6.69
N GLU A 288 -53.21 -29.69 -5.47
CA GLU A 288 -53.31 -28.26 -5.19
C GLU A 288 -51.97 -27.58 -5.49
N HIS A 289 -52.03 -26.41 -6.13
CA HIS A 289 -50.85 -25.58 -6.38
C HIS A 289 -50.64 -24.62 -5.22
N ILE A 290 -49.53 -24.78 -4.50
CA ILE A 290 -49.20 -23.97 -3.33
C ILE A 290 -47.80 -23.36 -3.46
N LYS A 291 -47.50 -22.42 -2.56
CA LYS A 291 -46.15 -21.86 -2.38
C LYS A 291 -45.63 -22.21 -1.00
N VAL A 292 -44.46 -22.86 -0.95
CA VAL A 292 -43.80 -23.21 0.31
C VAL A 292 -42.52 -22.41 0.44
N SER A 293 -42.33 -21.72 1.57
CA SER A 293 -41.19 -20.82 1.81
C SER A 293 -40.38 -21.26 3.02
N GLY A 294 -39.07 -20.99 3.00
CA GLY A 294 -38.19 -21.34 4.10
C GLY A 294 -37.64 -22.77 4.03
N GLY A 295 -37.12 -23.23 5.17
CA GLY A 295 -36.51 -24.55 5.33
C GLY A 295 -35.04 -24.65 4.89
N SER A 296 -34.44 -25.79 5.23
CA SER A 296 -32.99 -26.07 5.10
C SER A 296 -32.58 -26.72 3.77
N TYR A 297 -33.54 -27.07 2.90
CA TYR A 297 -33.28 -27.79 1.66
C TYR A 297 -32.93 -26.86 0.50
N GLY A 298 -31.96 -27.27 -0.31
CA GLY A 298 -31.58 -26.59 -1.55
C GLY A 298 -30.08 -26.42 -1.74
N TRP A 299 -29.73 -25.73 -2.82
CA TRP A 299 -28.35 -25.38 -3.14
C TRP A 299 -27.87 -24.20 -2.31
N ALA A 300 -26.63 -24.29 -1.82
CA ALA A 300 -25.95 -23.18 -1.17
C ALA A 300 -24.48 -23.11 -1.60
N ILE A 301 -24.07 -21.98 -2.16
CA ILE A 301 -22.68 -21.68 -2.46
C ILE A 301 -21.88 -21.57 -1.16
N ASP A 302 -20.72 -22.23 -1.10
CA ASP A 302 -19.74 -22.07 -0.02
C ASP A 302 -18.97 -20.77 -0.24
N ARG A 303 -19.55 -19.66 0.26
CA ARG A 303 -19.06 -18.31 0.00
C ARG A 303 -17.61 -18.09 0.47
N PRO A 304 -17.18 -18.49 1.69
CA PRO A 304 -15.80 -18.31 2.11
C PRO A 304 -14.82 -19.08 1.23
N LYS A 305 -15.10 -20.36 0.96
CA LYS A 305 -14.22 -21.20 0.13
C LYS A 305 -14.15 -20.70 -1.30
N GLU A 306 -15.30 -20.33 -1.87
CA GLU A 306 -15.34 -19.90 -3.26
C GLU A 306 -14.73 -18.52 -3.48
N THR A 307 -14.80 -17.63 -2.48
CA THR A 307 -14.05 -16.36 -2.49
C THR A 307 -12.55 -16.60 -2.64
N GLU A 308 -11.98 -17.52 -1.84
CA GLU A 308 -10.56 -17.88 -1.94
C GLU A 308 -10.22 -18.51 -3.29
N ASN A 309 -11.06 -19.43 -3.78
CA ASN A 309 -10.86 -20.05 -5.09
C ASN A 309 -10.87 -19.02 -6.22
N LEU A 310 -11.79 -18.04 -6.19
CA LEU A 310 -11.87 -16.99 -7.20
C LEU A 310 -10.62 -16.09 -7.16
N VAL A 311 -10.15 -15.72 -5.98
CA VAL A 311 -8.90 -14.95 -5.82
C VAL A 311 -7.72 -15.72 -6.43
N GLN A 312 -7.62 -17.03 -6.24
CA GLN A 312 -6.55 -17.83 -6.85
C GLN A 312 -6.69 -17.91 -8.37
N ALA A 313 -7.90 -18.14 -8.88
CA ALA A 313 -8.16 -18.19 -10.32
C ALA A 313 -7.82 -16.86 -11.03
N ILE A 314 -8.08 -15.72 -10.39
CA ILE A 314 -7.68 -14.40 -10.91
C ILE A 314 -6.16 -14.27 -10.99
N LYS A 315 -5.43 -14.81 -10.01
CA LYS A 315 -3.95 -14.74 -9.99
C LYS A 315 -3.29 -15.56 -11.09
N GLU A 316 -3.96 -16.59 -11.59
CA GLU A 316 -3.48 -17.41 -12.69
C GLU A 316 -3.44 -16.65 -14.02
N GLY A 317 -4.35 -15.69 -14.25
CA GLY A 317 -4.40 -14.87 -15.45
C GLY A 317 -4.88 -15.65 -16.68
N LYS A 318 -5.90 -16.50 -16.53
CA LYS A 318 -6.40 -17.41 -17.58
C LYS A 318 -7.92 -17.45 -17.62
N ALA A 319 -8.45 -17.85 -18.78
CA ALA A 319 -9.86 -18.18 -18.92
C ALA A 319 -10.16 -19.56 -18.33
N VAL A 320 -11.19 -19.66 -17.49
CA VAL A 320 -11.64 -20.91 -16.88
C VAL A 320 -13.16 -20.98 -16.81
N ASN A 321 -13.70 -22.15 -17.15
CA ASN A 321 -15.10 -22.49 -16.91
C ASN A 321 -15.17 -23.35 -15.66
N LYS A 322 -16.01 -22.98 -14.68
CA LYS A 322 -16.12 -23.74 -13.44
C LYS A 322 -17.52 -23.68 -12.83
N LYS A 323 -17.82 -24.64 -11.96
CA LYS A 323 -18.92 -24.52 -11.00
C LYS A 323 -18.38 -23.90 -9.70
N PRO A 324 -19.18 -23.15 -8.93
CA PRO A 324 -18.75 -22.68 -7.63
C PRO A 324 -18.63 -23.86 -6.66
N SER A 325 -17.86 -23.68 -5.59
CA SER A 325 -17.91 -24.58 -4.45
C SER A 325 -19.26 -24.45 -3.76
N TYR A 326 -19.87 -25.57 -3.42
CA TYR A 326 -21.15 -25.60 -2.72
C TYR A 326 -20.96 -26.15 -1.30
N ALA A 327 -21.61 -25.49 -0.34
CA ALA A 327 -21.77 -25.99 1.03
C ALA A 327 -22.88 -27.04 1.10
N GLN A 328 -23.88 -26.93 0.21
CA GLN A 328 -24.94 -27.92 0.03
C GLN A 328 -25.35 -28.00 -1.43
N THR A 329 -25.63 -29.21 -1.89
CA THR A 329 -26.15 -29.51 -3.22
C THR A 329 -27.38 -30.42 -3.10
N THR A 330 -28.15 -30.50 -4.16
CA THR A 330 -29.24 -31.47 -4.33
C THR A 330 -28.99 -32.26 -5.62
N PRO A 331 -29.57 -33.46 -5.79
CA PRO A 331 -29.44 -34.19 -7.06
C PRO A 331 -30.20 -33.52 -8.22
N TYR A 332 -31.02 -32.52 -7.93
CA TYR A 332 -31.89 -31.84 -8.89
C TYR A 332 -31.38 -30.42 -9.15
N THR A 333 -31.41 -30.00 -10.42
CA THR A 333 -30.99 -28.64 -10.83
C THR A 333 -32.14 -27.84 -11.44
N SER A 334 -33.33 -28.45 -11.52
CA SER A 334 -34.59 -27.87 -12.01
C SER A 334 -35.16 -26.81 -11.06
N GLY A 335 -36.19 -26.09 -11.50
CA GLY A 335 -36.72 -24.90 -10.81
C GLY A 335 -37.06 -25.06 -9.32
N ASP A 336 -37.58 -26.21 -8.89
CA ASP A 336 -37.94 -26.49 -7.49
C ASP A 336 -36.82 -27.16 -6.66
N ASP A 337 -35.83 -27.76 -7.32
CA ASP A 337 -34.82 -28.67 -6.76
C ASP A 337 -35.34 -29.87 -5.92
N ILE A 338 -36.65 -30.14 -5.85
CA ILE A 338 -37.25 -31.19 -4.99
C ILE A 338 -37.26 -32.55 -5.70
N GLY A 339 -37.54 -32.56 -7.00
CA GLY A 339 -37.66 -33.78 -7.81
C GLY A 339 -38.89 -34.62 -7.44
N ASN A 340 -38.80 -35.94 -7.61
CA ASN A 340 -39.94 -36.87 -7.49
C ASN A 340 -39.82 -37.86 -6.31
N THR A 341 -38.88 -37.65 -5.40
CA THR A 341 -38.71 -38.43 -4.18
C THR A 341 -38.66 -37.47 -3.01
N TYR A 342 -39.72 -37.43 -2.22
CA TYR A 342 -39.92 -36.44 -1.16
C TYR A 342 -40.95 -36.92 -0.13
N VAL A 343 -40.94 -36.32 1.05
CA VAL A 343 -42.03 -36.43 2.03
C VAL A 343 -42.85 -35.15 1.97
N GLU A 344 -44.17 -35.28 1.87
CA GLU A 344 -45.12 -34.19 2.01
C GLU A 344 -45.86 -34.32 3.33
N ILE A 345 -45.94 -33.21 4.07
CA ILE A 345 -46.62 -33.10 5.35
C ILE A 345 -47.61 -31.94 5.27
N ASP A 346 -48.89 -32.29 5.14
CA ASP A 346 -49.99 -31.34 5.15
C ASP A 346 -50.41 -31.11 6.62
N LEU A 347 -50.03 -29.94 7.14
CA LEU A 347 -50.27 -29.52 8.52
C LEU A 347 -51.75 -29.22 8.77
N THR A 348 -52.54 -28.94 7.74
CA THR A 348 -53.98 -28.66 7.87
C THR A 348 -54.78 -29.96 7.86
N LYS A 349 -54.46 -30.87 6.93
CA LYS A 349 -55.10 -32.19 6.82
C LYS A 349 -54.57 -33.18 7.88
N GLN A 350 -53.45 -32.87 8.53
CA GLN A 350 -52.75 -33.78 9.46
C GLN A 350 -52.47 -35.13 8.81
N HIS A 351 -51.89 -35.08 7.61
CA HIS A 351 -51.60 -36.26 6.80
C HIS A 351 -50.21 -36.15 6.19
N LEU A 352 -49.55 -37.29 6.04
CA LEU A 352 -48.21 -37.40 5.47
C LEU A 352 -48.25 -38.34 4.28
N TRP A 353 -47.55 -37.98 3.20
CA TRP A 353 -47.24 -38.86 2.07
C TRP A 353 -45.74 -38.97 1.89
N PHE A 354 -45.25 -40.19 1.65
CA PHE A 354 -43.88 -40.40 1.18
C PHE A 354 -43.89 -40.87 -0.26
N PHE A 355 -43.30 -40.07 -1.14
CA PHE A 355 -43.13 -40.37 -2.55
C PHE A 355 -41.71 -40.88 -2.84
N LYS A 356 -41.60 -41.92 -3.65
CA LYS A 356 -40.33 -42.41 -4.21
C LYS A 356 -40.47 -42.66 -5.70
N ASN A 357 -39.62 -42.00 -6.48
CA ASN A 357 -39.65 -42.04 -7.95
C ASN A 357 -41.04 -41.72 -8.54
N GLY A 358 -41.76 -40.77 -7.94
CA GLY A 358 -43.09 -40.31 -8.37
C GLY A 358 -44.27 -41.17 -7.91
N ASN A 359 -44.02 -42.28 -7.18
CA ASN A 359 -45.09 -43.14 -6.64
C ASN A 359 -45.22 -42.97 -5.13
N VAL A 360 -46.44 -43.01 -4.61
CA VAL A 360 -46.69 -43.06 -3.16
C VAL A 360 -46.21 -44.41 -2.63
N VAL A 361 -45.25 -44.39 -1.72
CA VAL A 361 -44.75 -45.57 -1.01
C VAL A 361 -45.64 -45.89 0.18
N VAL A 362 -45.98 -44.86 0.95
CA VAL A 362 -46.84 -44.95 2.12
C VAL A 362 -47.43 -43.58 2.40
N ASP A 363 -48.63 -43.57 2.96
CA ASP A 363 -49.28 -42.38 3.50
C ASP A 363 -50.07 -42.71 4.77
N GLY A 364 -50.41 -41.70 5.54
CA GLY A 364 -51.27 -41.88 6.71
C GLY A 364 -51.46 -40.64 7.56
N SER A 365 -52.48 -40.68 8.39
CA SER A 365 -52.77 -39.65 9.38
C SER A 365 -51.62 -39.52 10.38
N ILE A 366 -51.31 -38.30 10.76
CA ILE A 366 -50.21 -37.95 11.69
C ILE A 366 -50.72 -37.00 12.78
N VAL A 367 -49.86 -36.70 13.76
CA VAL A 367 -50.09 -35.58 14.69
C VAL A 367 -48.86 -34.71 14.76
N THR A 368 -48.97 -33.47 14.31
CA THR A 368 -47.87 -32.49 14.34
C THR A 368 -47.80 -31.74 15.67
N GLY A 369 -46.89 -30.76 15.71
CA GLY A 369 -46.66 -29.87 16.82
C GLY A 369 -47.91 -29.17 17.37
N ASN A 370 -47.93 -28.99 18.69
CA ASN A 370 -49.06 -28.42 19.43
C ASN A 370 -49.19 -26.91 19.20
N VAL A 371 -50.27 -26.47 18.55
CA VAL A 371 -50.48 -25.03 18.26
C VAL A 371 -50.78 -24.23 19.52
N SER A 372 -51.66 -24.71 20.41
CA SER A 372 -52.04 -23.98 21.62
C SER A 372 -50.87 -23.83 22.61
N ALA A 373 -49.91 -24.75 22.57
CA ALA A 373 -48.70 -24.72 23.40
C ALA A 373 -47.50 -24.04 22.70
N ASN A 374 -47.72 -23.36 21.56
CA ASN A 374 -46.68 -22.69 20.79
C ASN A 374 -45.53 -23.61 20.32
N TYR A 375 -45.87 -24.87 20.02
CA TYR A 375 -44.98 -25.88 19.46
C TYR A 375 -45.37 -26.29 18.05
N ALA A 376 -46.08 -25.43 17.30
CA ALA A 376 -46.50 -25.72 15.94
C ALA A 376 -45.31 -26.14 15.05
N THR A 377 -45.47 -27.22 14.28
CA THR A 377 -44.45 -27.62 13.31
C THR A 377 -44.31 -26.53 12.24
N PRO A 378 -43.10 -25.97 12.03
CA PRO A 378 -42.93 -24.89 11.06
C PRO A 378 -43.10 -25.37 9.61
N GLU A 379 -43.68 -24.51 8.77
CA GLU A 379 -43.72 -24.68 7.31
C GLU A 379 -42.33 -24.51 6.71
N GLY A 380 -42.06 -25.20 5.61
CA GLY A 380 -40.81 -25.07 4.88
C GLY A 380 -40.41 -26.33 4.10
N VAL A 381 -39.37 -26.19 3.29
CA VAL A 381 -38.76 -27.32 2.58
C VAL A 381 -37.45 -27.68 3.27
N TYR A 382 -37.47 -28.80 3.98
CA TYR A 382 -36.39 -29.26 4.83
C TYR A 382 -35.63 -30.42 4.21
N LYS A 383 -34.38 -30.58 4.61
CA LYS A 383 -33.57 -31.73 4.23
C LYS A 383 -33.63 -32.74 5.37
N LEU A 384 -33.95 -34.01 5.08
CA LEU A 384 -33.76 -35.07 6.06
C LEU A 384 -32.27 -35.15 6.43
N ASP A 385 -31.94 -35.00 7.71
CA ASP A 385 -30.55 -34.93 8.15
C ASP A 385 -29.92 -36.32 8.21
N TYR A 386 -30.56 -37.24 8.93
CA TYR A 386 -30.13 -38.63 9.10
C TYR A 386 -31.30 -39.52 9.51
N LYS A 387 -31.03 -40.79 9.79
CA LYS A 387 -31.99 -41.74 10.38
C LYS A 387 -31.33 -42.47 11.55
N GLU A 388 -32.05 -42.68 12.63
CA GLU A 388 -31.55 -43.36 13.83
C GLU A 388 -32.59 -44.34 14.38
N ARG A 389 -32.15 -45.56 14.73
CA ARG A 389 -33.03 -46.60 15.27
C ARG A 389 -32.91 -46.64 16.80
N ASN A 390 -34.02 -46.87 17.49
CA ASN A 390 -34.11 -46.96 18.95
C ASN A 390 -33.54 -45.71 19.65
N ALA A 391 -33.94 -44.53 19.18
CA ALA A 391 -33.50 -43.25 19.72
C ALA A 391 -34.28 -42.87 20.99
N VAL A 392 -33.71 -42.04 21.85
CA VAL A 392 -34.42 -41.42 22.97
C VAL A 392 -34.45 -39.92 22.77
N LEU A 393 -35.62 -39.40 22.38
CA LEU A 393 -35.83 -37.97 22.16
C LEU A 393 -35.96 -37.26 23.51
N ARG A 394 -35.22 -36.18 23.72
CA ARG A 394 -35.18 -35.43 24.99
C ARG A 394 -35.51 -33.97 24.76
N GLY A 395 -36.33 -33.42 25.64
CA GLY A 395 -36.58 -31.98 25.75
C GLY A 395 -36.76 -31.58 27.21
N GLU A 396 -37.22 -30.37 27.46
CA GLU A 396 -37.41 -29.87 28.82
C GLU A 396 -38.49 -30.71 29.54
N GLY A 397 -38.06 -31.49 30.54
CA GLY A 397 -38.97 -32.30 31.35
C GLY A 397 -39.47 -33.60 30.71
N TYR A 398 -39.00 -34.00 29.51
CA TYR A 398 -39.43 -35.26 28.88
C TYR A 398 -38.29 -36.08 28.25
N ALA A 399 -38.51 -37.40 28.22
CA ALA A 399 -37.73 -38.35 27.43
C ALA A 399 -38.70 -39.35 26.78
N ALA A 400 -38.63 -39.50 25.46
CA ALA A 400 -39.50 -40.39 24.70
C ALA A 400 -38.63 -41.39 23.90
N PRO A 401 -38.60 -42.68 24.28
CA PRO A 401 -37.99 -43.71 23.44
C PRO A 401 -38.85 -43.91 22.19
N VAL A 402 -38.20 -43.95 21.03
CA VAL A 402 -38.83 -44.16 19.71
C VAL A 402 -38.01 -45.17 18.93
N ASP A 403 -38.66 -46.03 18.16
CA ASP A 403 -37.98 -47.05 17.37
C ASP A 403 -37.35 -46.45 16.11
N TYR A 404 -37.97 -45.43 15.52
CA TYR A 404 -37.57 -44.83 14.25
C TYR A 404 -37.50 -43.31 14.34
N TRP A 405 -36.31 -42.73 14.30
CA TRP A 405 -36.08 -41.29 14.34
C TRP A 405 -35.55 -40.76 13.00
N MET A 406 -36.21 -39.72 12.48
CA MET A 406 -35.92 -39.10 11.17
C MET A 406 -35.97 -37.56 11.27
N PRO A 407 -34.91 -36.92 11.79
CA PRO A 407 -34.84 -35.46 11.95
C PRO A 407 -34.73 -34.72 10.61
N PHE A 408 -35.40 -33.57 10.52
CA PHE A 408 -35.31 -32.70 9.34
C PHE A 408 -35.21 -31.20 9.68
N ASN A 409 -35.47 -30.79 10.93
CA ASN A 409 -35.42 -29.38 11.31
C ASN A 409 -35.03 -29.15 12.78
N GLY A 410 -33.74 -29.06 13.09
CA GLY A 410 -33.25 -28.48 14.35
C GLY A 410 -33.79 -29.11 15.64
N GLY A 411 -34.08 -30.43 15.62
CA GLY A 411 -34.71 -31.16 16.72
C GLY A 411 -36.15 -31.63 16.43
N ILE A 412 -36.76 -31.15 15.35
CA ILE A 412 -38.01 -31.64 14.79
C ILE A 412 -37.72 -32.76 13.78
N GLY A 413 -38.50 -33.83 13.86
CA GLY A 413 -38.41 -34.97 12.95
C GLY A 413 -39.66 -35.82 12.94
N MET A 414 -39.67 -36.81 12.05
CA MET A 414 -40.70 -37.85 12.00
C MET A 414 -40.28 -39.00 12.93
N HIS A 415 -41.23 -39.52 13.71
CA HIS A 415 -41.01 -40.73 14.52
C HIS A 415 -42.30 -41.45 14.86
N ASP A 416 -42.19 -42.71 15.25
CA ASP A 416 -43.29 -43.47 15.84
C ASP A 416 -43.68 -42.89 17.21
N ALA A 417 -44.98 -42.89 17.49
CA ALA A 417 -45.53 -42.42 18.77
C ALA A 417 -46.38 -43.51 19.41
N SER A 418 -45.73 -44.51 20.00
CA SER A 418 -46.37 -45.67 20.65
C SER A 418 -47.37 -45.29 21.77
N TRP A 419 -47.26 -44.08 22.32
CA TRP A 419 -48.19 -43.54 23.31
C TRP A 419 -49.51 -43.01 22.73
N ARG A 420 -49.62 -42.85 21.40
CA ARG A 420 -50.84 -42.35 20.74
C ARG A 420 -51.68 -43.49 20.19
N LYS A 421 -52.99 -43.40 20.43
CA LYS A 421 -53.99 -44.34 19.89
C LYS A 421 -54.70 -43.81 18.64
N GLU A 422 -54.72 -42.49 18.46
CA GLU A 422 -55.41 -41.81 17.37
C GLU A 422 -54.47 -40.79 16.71
N PHE A 423 -54.65 -40.63 15.39
CA PHE A 423 -53.87 -39.73 14.54
C PHE A 423 -54.80 -38.96 13.60
N GLY A 424 -54.41 -37.76 13.19
CA GLY A 424 -55.19 -36.90 12.29
C GLY A 424 -56.14 -35.93 12.99
N GLY A 425 -57.03 -35.33 12.20
CA GLY A 425 -58.06 -34.41 12.68
C GLY A 425 -57.48 -33.14 13.32
N THR A 426 -58.09 -32.68 14.41
CA THR A 426 -57.69 -31.44 15.09
C THR A 426 -56.82 -31.67 16.33
N ILE A 427 -56.30 -32.89 16.54
CA ILE A 427 -55.51 -33.26 17.73
C ILE A 427 -54.32 -32.31 17.92
N TYR A 428 -53.64 -31.93 16.84
CA TYR A 428 -52.50 -31.02 16.86
C TYR A 428 -52.80 -29.64 17.47
N GLN A 429 -54.06 -29.22 17.56
CA GLN A 429 -54.42 -27.90 18.09
C GLN A 429 -54.15 -27.82 19.59
N ASN A 430 -54.47 -28.87 20.36
CA ASN A 430 -54.38 -28.87 21.83
C ASN A 430 -53.60 -30.05 22.41
N GLY A 431 -53.43 -31.13 21.64
CA GLY A 431 -52.78 -32.37 22.05
C GLY A 431 -51.65 -32.78 21.10
N GLY A 432 -51.03 -31.83 20.39
CA GLY A 432 -49.93 -32.06 19.47
C GLY A 432 -48.61 -32.42 20.15
N SER A 433 -47.54 -32.59 19.37
CA SER A 433 -46.18 -32.84 19.85
C SER A 433 -45.44 -31.52 20.24
N HIS A 434 -44.16 -31.62 20.61
CA HIS A 434 -43.26 -30.46 20.76
C HIS A 434 -42.64 -29.97 19.44
N GLY A 435 -43.33 -30.22 18.31
CA GLY A 435 -42.91 -29.83 16.96
C GLY A 435 -42.67 -31.01 16.02
N CYS A 436 -42.37 -32.19 16.55
CA CYS A 436 -42.21 -33.43 15.78
C CYS A 436 -43.49 -33.87 15.06
N VAL A 437 -43.32 -34.77 14.10
CA VAL A 437 -44.41 -35.39 13.35
C VAL A 437 -44.60 -36.82 13.86
N ASN A 438 -45.61 -36.98 14.73
CA ASN A 438 -45.92 -38.27 15.32
C ASN A 438 -46.64 -39.15 14.30
N CYS A 439 -46.06 -40.31 14.03
CA CYS A 439 -46.57 -41.31 13.10
C CYS A 439 -47.04 -42.56 13.87
N SER A 440 -47.93 -43.34 13.26
CA SER A 440 -48.13 -44.72 13.71
C SER A 440 -46.84 -45.53 13.52
N HIS A 441 -46.67 -46.58 14.31
CA HIS A 441 -45.45 -47.40 14.26
C HIS A 441 -45.17 -47.96 12.85
N ALA A 442 -46.20 -48.51 12.20
CA ALA A 442 -46.11 -49.03 10.85
C ALA A 442 -45.75 -47.95 9.81
N LEU A 443 -46.37 -46.76 9.89
CA LEU A 443 -46.06 -45.64 9.01
C LEU A 443 -44.59 -45.21 9.16
N ALA A 444 -44.13 -45.01 10.39
CA ALA A 444 -42.76 -44.63 10.68
C ALA A 444 -41.75 -45.68 10.19
N GLN A 445 -42.03 -46.96 10.41
CA GLN A 445 -41.20 -48.08 9.97
C GLN A 445 -41.02 -48.07 8.45
N THR A 446 -42.12 -48.01 7.68
CA THR A 446 -42.06 -48.05 6.22
C THR A 446 -41.29 -46.86 5.64
N ILE A 447 -41.49 -45.65 6.18
CA ILE A 447 -40.71 -44.47 5.80
C ILE A 447 -39.24 -44.70 6.13
N PHE A 448 -38.93 -45.10 7.36
CA PHE A 448 -37.55 -45.29 7.83
C PHE A 448 -36.76 -46.30 7.00
N GLU A 449 -37.38 -47.42 6.64
CA GLU A 449 -36.74 -48.47 5.84
C GLU A 449 -36.45 -48.02 4.40
N THR A 450 -37.14 -46.99 3.90
CA THR A 450 -37.14 -46.64 2.47
C THR A 450 -36.55 -45.27 2.14
N ILE A 451 -36.65 -44.30 3.05
CA ILE A 451 -36.19 -42.91 2.88
C ILE A 451 -34.68 -42.82 3.05
N GLU A 452 -34.01 -41.90 2.34
CA GLU A 452 -32.56 -41.69 2.46
C GLU A 452 -32.25 -40.30 3.04
N PRO A 453 -31.17 -40.14 3.84
CA PRO A 453 -30.67 -38.82 4.22
C PRO A 453 -30.50 -37.91 3.00
N GLY A 454 -30.90 -36.65 3.13
CA GLY A 454 -30.97 -35.71 2.02
C GLY A 454 -32.32 -35.67 1.30
N THR A 455 -33.26 -36.59 1.58
CA THR A 455 -34.63 -36.53 1.01
C THR A 455 -35.32 -35.23 1.45
N PRO A 456 -35.93 -34.46 0.54
CA PRO A 456 -36.70 -33.27 0.89
C PRO A 456 -37.98 -33.63 1.68
N VAL A 457 -38.26 -32.85 2.71
CA VAL A 457 -39.46 -32.91 3.56
C VAL A 457 -40.18 -31.57 3.45
N ILE A 458 -41.36 -31.56 2.84
CA ILE A 458 -42.17 -30.38 2.58
C ILE A 458 -43.25 -30.29 3.66
N CYS A 459 -43.19 -29.27 4.51
CA CYS A 459 -44.24 -28.95 5.47
C CYS A 459 -45.05 -27.75 4.96
N HIS A 460 -46.37 -27.91 4.81
CA HIS A 460 -47.25 -26.87 4.27
C HIS A 460 -48.64 -26.89 4.93
N LYS A 461 -49.46 -25.86 4.68
CA LYS A 461 -50.82 -25.72 5.21
C LYS A 461 -51.86 -25.68 4.11
#